data_AF-A0A2V7WV16-F1
#
_entry.id   AF-A0A2V7WV16-F1
#
_cell.length_a   1.000
_cell.length_b   1.000
_cell.length_c   1.000
_cell.angle_alpha   90.00
_cell.angle_beta   90.00
_cell.angle_gamma   90.00
#
_symmetry.space_group_name_H-M   'P 1'
#
loop_
_entity.id
_entity.type
_entity.pdbx_description
1 polymer ?
#
loop_
_entity_poly.entity_id
_entity_poly.type
_entity_poly.pdbx_seq_one_letter_code
_entity_poly.pdbx_strand_id
1 'polypeptide(L)'
;MAPPAPFRERQELMDADRLSRTLSRMAHEILERHPDIRGTVLVGVRTRGVPLARRLAARMKEASGFEPPVGALDITLYRDDLTTVGPQPVLKGTDIPTSIDGRTVVLVDDVLFTGRTVRAALDELIDFGRPARIELAVLVDRGHRELPIHAVLLLERVAGPRPRTPARKRRRRR
;
A
#
# COMPACT_ATOMS: atom_id res chain seq x y z
N MET A 1 -7.17 -33.38 21.71
CA MET A 1 -6.61 -32.18 21.03
C MET A 1 -7.08 -32.24 19.58
N ALA A 2 -7.91 -31.31 19.12
CA ALA A 2 -8.39 -31.33 17.74
C ALA A 2 -7.21 -31.03 16.78
N PRO A 3 -7.11 -31.71 15.63
CA PRO A 3 -6.05 -31.44 14.66
C PRO A 3 -6.16 -30.00 14.14
N PRO A 4 -5.04 -29.33 13.82
CA PRO A 4 -5.09 -28.04 13.15
C PRO A 4 -5.86 -28.21 11.83
N ALA A 5 -6.84 -27.34 11.59
CA ALA A 5 -7.54 -27.29 10.32
C ALA A 5 -6.50 -27.19 9.18
N PRO A 6 -6.67 -27.94 8.07
CA PRO A 6 -5.70 -27.95 6.99
C PRO A 6 -5.45 -26.51 6.51
N PHE A 7 -4.18 -26.16 6.27
CA PHE A 7 -3.85 -24.94 5.56
C PHE A 7 -4.61 -24.97 4.23
N ARG A 8 -5.51 -23.98 4.02
CA ARG A 8 -6.19 -23.81 2.73
C ARG A 8 -5.15 -23.81 1.62
N GLU A 9 -5.44 -24.53 0.53
CA GLU A 9 -4.65 -24.51 -0.69
C GLU A 9 -4.24 -23.08 -1.06
N ARG A 10 -2.98 -22.92 -1.44
CA ARG A 10 -2.43 -21.64 -1.91
C ARG A 10 -3.07 -21.34 -3.26
N GLN A 11 -4.12 -20.53 -3.27
CA GLN A 11 -4.76 -20.09 -4.49
C GLN A 11 -3.94 -18.95 -5.12
N GLU A 12 -3.60 -19.11 -6.40
CA GLU A 12 -3.08 -18.01 -7.19
C GLU A 12 -4.20 -17.00 -7.45
N LEU A 13 -4.03 -15.76 -6.99
CA LEU A 13 -5.01 -14.70 -7.20
C LEU A 13 -4.84 -14.03 -8.56
N MET A 14 -3.60 -13.91 -9.04
CA MET A 14 -3.31 -13.12 -10.22
C MET A 14 -2.01 -13.56 -10.89
N ASP A 15 -2.13 -13.94 -12.17
CA ASP A 15 -1.00 -14.21 -13.05
C ASP A 15 -0.33 -12.91 -13.55
N ALA A 16 0.78 -13.05 -14.27
CA ALA A 16 1.55 -11.92 -14.78
C ALA A 16 0.79 -11.08 -15.82
N ASP A 17 -0.01 -11.71 -16.69
CA ASP A 17 -0.75 -11.03 -17.75
C ASP A 17 -1.92 -10.20 -17.18
N ARG A 18 -2.59 -10.74 -16.17
CA ARG A 18 -3.65 -10.07 -15.42
C ARG A 18 -3.08 -8.90 -14.61
N LEU A 19 -1.91 -9.05 -13.99
CA LEU A 19 -1.20 -7.94 -13.35
C LEU A 19 -0.86 -6.84 -14.35
N SER A 20 -0.27 -7.20 -15.50
CA SER A 20 0.15 -6.26 -16.55
C SER A 20 -1.03 -5.43 -17.06
N ARG A 21 -2.12 -6.08 -17.50
CA ARG A 21 -3.33 -5.41 -17.97
C ARG A 21 -3.96 -4.50 -16.92
N THR A 22 -3.90 -4.93 -15.65
CA THR A 22 -4.43 -4.13 -14.55
C THR A 22 -3.62 -2.89 -14.31
N LEU A 23 -2.29 -2.98 -14.25
CA LEU A 23 -1.44 -1.81 -14.06
C LEU A 23 -1.69 -0.78 -15.17
N SER A 24 -1.89 -1.23 -16.41
CA SER A 24 -2.30 -0.34 -17.50
C SER A 24 -3.65 0.33 -17.22
N ARG A 25 -4.68 -0.42 -16.81
CA ARG A 25 -5.99 0.17 -16.47
C ARG A 25 -5.90 1.17 -15.30
N MET A 26 -5.19 0.82 -14.23
CA MET A 26 -4.99 1.72 -13.10
C MET A 26 -4.27 3.00 -13.51
N ALA A 27 -3.25 2.90 -14.37
CA ALA A 27 -2.56 4.07 -14.91
C ALA A 27 -3.52 5.01 -15.68
N HIS A 28 -4.39 4.45 -16.54
CA HIS A 28 -5.38 5.26 -17.25
C HIS A 28 -6.39 5.90 -16.29
N GLU A 29 -6.86 5.15 -15.28
CA GLU A 29 -7.80 5.70 -14.29
C GLU A 29 -7.17 6.83 -13.45
N ILE A 30 -5.88 6.73 -13.11
CA ILE A 30 -5.14 7.83 -12.46
C ILE A 30 -5.10 9.05 -13.38
N LEU A 31 -4.77 8.87 -14.66
CA LEU A 31 -4.69 9.96 -15.64
C LEU A 31 -6.04 10.66 -15.83
N GLU A 32 -7.14 9.89 -15.91
CA GLU A 32 -8.49 10.43 -16.05
C GLU A 32 -8.93 11.22 -14.80
N ARG A 33 -8.55 10.76 -13.61
CA ARG A 33 -8.87 11.42 -12.34
C ARG A 33 -8.09 12.71 -12.10
N HIS A 34 -6.91 12.85 -12.71
CA HIS A 34 -5.99 13.96 -12.49
C HIS A 34 -5.61 14.62 -13.82
N PRO A 35 -6.46 15.52 -14.37
CA PRO A 35 -6.20 16.20 -15.63
C PRO A 35 -4.89 16.99 -15.64
N ASP A 36 -4.50 17.57 -14.50
CA ASP A 36 -3.15 18.11 -14.30
C ASP A 36 -2.24 17.04 -13.69
N ILE A 37 -1.69 16.20 -14.56
CA ILE A 37 -0.81 15.11 -14.15
C ILE A 37 0.53 15.61 -13.56
N ARG A 38 0.93 16.85 -13.87
CA ARG A 38 2.18 17.45 -13.36
C ARG A 38 2.09 17.75 -11.86
N GLY A 39 0.87 17.94 -11.36
CA GLY A 39 0.56 18.04 -9.93
C GLY A 39 0.52 16.69 -9.21
N THR A 40 0.84 15.56 -9.85
CA THR A 40 0.73 14.22 -9.24
C THR A 40 2.10 13.62 -8.90
N VAL A 41 2.21 13.01 -7.72
CA VAL A 41 3.38 12.25 -7.26
C VAL A 41 2.92 10.85 -6.83
N LEU A 42 3.62 9.81 -7.28
CA LEU A 42 3.38 8.44 -6.82
C LEU A 42 4.31 8.13 -5.66
N VAL A 43 3.79 7.52 -4.59
CA VAL A 43 4.61 7.17 -3.42
C VAL A 43 4.38 5.71 -3.05
N GLY A 44 5.41 4.89 -3.28
CA GLY A 44 5.36 3.47 -2.96
C GLY A 44 5.58 3.21 -1.48
N VAL A 45 4.68 2.45 -0.86
CA VAL A 45 4.77 2.08 0.55
C VAL A 45 5.45 0.71 0.69
N ARG A 46 6.46 0.61 1.58
CA ARG A 46 7.24 -0.61 1.82
C ARG A 46 7.95 -1.15 0.57
N THR A 47 8.61 -2.30 0.72
CA THR A 47 9.43 -2.93 -0.33
C THR A 47 8.66 -3.26 -1.61
N ARG A 48 7.37 -3.62 -1.52
CA ARG A 48 6.58 -4.07 -2.68
C ARG A 48 5.76 -2.96 -3.34
N GLY A 49 5.36 -1.92 -2.61
CA GLY A 49 4.68 -0.76 -3.18
C GLY A 49 5.57 0.06 -4.11
N VAL A 50 6.87 0.18 -3.82
CA VAL A 50 7.81 0.96 -4.63
C VAL A 50 7.97 0.44 -6.07
N PRO A 51 8.25 -0.87 -6.31
CA PRO A 51 8.25 -1.42 -7.66
C PRO A 51 6.91 -1.24 -8.39
N LEU A 52 5.78 -1.32 -7.68
CA LEU A 52 4.46 -1.09 -8.27
C LEU A 52 4.25 0.37 -8.68
N ALA A 53 4.64 1.33 -7.84
CA ALA A 53 4.58 2.76 -8.15
C ALA A 53 5.42 3.08 -9.39
N ARG A 54 6.64 2.54 -9.50
CA ARG A 54 7.50 2.70 -10.68
C ARG A 54 6.86 2.12 -11.95
N ARG A 55 6.25 0.93 -11.86
CA ARG A 55 5.54 0.34 -12.99
C ARG A 55 4.35 1.20 -13.41
N LEU A 56 3.59 1.75 -12.47
CA LEU A 56 2.48 2.67 -12.77
C LEU A 56 3.00 3.94 -13.46
N ALA A 57 4.04 4.58 -12.93
CA ALA A 57 4.64 5.76 -13.55
C ALA A 57 5.08 5.50 -15.00
N ALA A 58 5.72 4.35 -15.27
CA ALA A 58 6.09 3.96 -16.63
C ALA A 58 4.87 3.81 -17.55
N ARG A 59 3.79 3.17 -17.09
CA ARG A 59 2.54 3.05 -17.88
C ARG A 59 1.86 4.40 -18.11
N MET A 60 1.92 5.28 -17.12
CA MET A 60 1.37 6.64 -17.25
C MET A 60 2.18 7.46 -18.26
N LYS A 61 3.52 7.29 -18.28
CA LYS A 61 4.40 7.88 -19.29
C LYS A 61 4.08 7.36 -20.69
N GLU A 62 3.91 6.05 -20.85
CA GLU A 62 3.52 5.43 -22.13
C GLU A 62 2.21 6.03 -22.66
N ALA A 63 1.22 6.26 -21.78
CA ALA A 63 -0.11 6.75 -22.17
C ALA A 63 -0.21 8.27 -22.34
N SER A 64 0.54 9.06 -21.56
CA SER A 64 0.39 10.53 -21.50
C SER A 64 1.63 11.32 -21.94
N GLY A 65 2.77 10.66 -22.14
CA GLY A 65 4.07 11.29 -22.36
C GLY A 65 4.70 11.89 -21.10
N PHE A 66 4.01 11.89 -19.96
CA PHE A 66 4.52 12.41 -18.68
C PHE A 66 4.73 11.29 -17.67
N GLU A 67 5.90 11.28 -17.05
CA GLU A 67 6.26 10.35 -15.98
C GLU A 67 6.18 11.08 -14.64
N PRO A 68 5.21 10.75 -13.75
CA PRO A 68 5.14 11.37 -12.45
C PRO A 68 6.36 10.98 -11.60
N PRO A 69 6.86 11.88 -10.74
CA PRO A 69 7.91 11.54 -9.77
C PRO A 69 7.46 10.38 -8.88
N VAL A 70 8.40 9.47 -8.58
CA VAL A 70 8.15 8.31 -7.72
C VAL A 70 8.98 8.41 -6.45
N GLY A 71 8.31 8.52 -5.31
CA GLY A 71 8.91 8.41 -3.99
C GLY A 71 8.72 7.04 -3.34
N ALA A 72 9.39 6.84 -2.21
CA ALA A 72 9.36 5.64 -1.40
C ALA A 72 9.19 6.00 0.09
N LEU A 73 8.36 5.22 0.78
CA LEU A 73 8.18 5.29 2.23
C LEU A 73 8.46 3.94 2.88
N ASP A 74 9.50 3.87 3.70
CA ASP A 74 9.81 2.71 4.53
C ASP A 74 9.29 2.88 5.96
N ILE A 75 8.00 2.59 6.13
CA ILE A 75 7.29 2.69 7.42
C ILE A 75 7.45 1.45 8.31
N THR A 76 8.55 0.71 8.18
CA THR A 76 8.75 -0.57 8.90
C THR A 76 8.78 -0.40 10.43
N LEU A 77 9.00 0.81 10.94
CA LEU A 77 8.94 1.14 12.38
C LEU A 77 7.53 1.13 13.00
N TYR A 78 6.46 1.37 12.22
CA TYR A 78 5.12 1.59 12.78
C TYR A 78 4.32 0.30 13.04
N ARG A 79 5.01 -0.81 13.33
CA ARG A 79 4.36 -2.04 13.77
C ARG A 79 4.11 -1.98 15.26
N ASP A 80 2.88 -1.60 15.65
CA ASP A 80 2.33 -1.80 17.00
C ASP A 80 2.41 -3.27 17.47
N ASP A 81 2.77 -4.21 16.60
CA ASP A 81 2.87 -5.65 16.86
C ASP A 81 4.32 -6.17 17.04
N LEU A 82 5.20 -5.43 17.72
CA LEU A 82 6.44 -6.02 18.27
C LEU A 82 6.09 -6.99 19.41
N THR A 83 5.56 -8.15 19.06
CA THR A 83 5.46 -9.32 19.96
C THR A 83 6.26 -10.52 19.46
N THR A 84 6.93 -10.43 18.30
CA THR A 84 7.78 -11.54 17.83
C THR A 84 9.14 -11.04 17.34
N VAL A 85 10.18 -11.50 18.03
CA VAL A 85 11.60 -11.28 17.82
C VAL A 85 12.00 -11.68 16.39
N GLY A 86 12.55 -10.73 15.63
CA GLY A 86 13.17 -10.92 14.32
C GLY A 86 14.25 -9.84 14.10
N PRO A 87 15.17 -10.01 13.13
CA PRO A 87 16.28 -9.09 12.92
C PRO A 87 15.75 -7.67 12.71
N GLN A 88 16.38 -6.72 13.41
CA GLN A 88 15.99 -5.32 13.46
C GLN A 88 15.88 -4.77 12.04
N PRO A 89 14.71 -4.25 11.61
CA PRO A 89 14.53 -3.78 10.25
C PRO A 89 15.48 -2.61 10.00
N VAL A 90 16.26 -2.70 8.92
CA VAL A 90 17.09 -1.59 8.45
C VAL A 90 16.16 -0.49 7.97
N LEU A 91 16.18 0.64 8.66
CA LEU A 91 15.44 1.84 8.33
C LEU A 91 15.91 2.42 7.00
N LYS A 92 15.06 2.38 5.97
CA LYS A 92 15.26 3.15 4.73
C LYS A 92 14.28 4.32 4.64
N GLY A 93 14.13 5.08 5.71
CA GLY A 93 13.29 6.30 5.88
C GLY A 93 12.29 6.69 4.77
N THR A 94 12.29 7.97 4.45
CA THR A 94 11.44 8.58 3.42
C THR A 94 12.33 9.14 2.33
N ASP A 95 12.11 8.70 1.09
CA ASP A 95 12.85 9.15 -0.09
C ASP A 95 11.85 9.62 -1.15
N ILE A 96 11.53 10.91 -1.15
CA ILE A 96 10.63 11.52 -2.12
C ILE A 96 11.44 12.60 -2.86
N PRO A 97 11.66 12.46 -4.18
CA PRO A 97 12.61 13.30 -4.93
C PRO A 97 12.08 14.72 -5.23
N THR A 98 10.93 15.09 -4.70
CA THR A 98 10.25 16.36 -4.96
C THR A 98 9.42 16.79 -3.75
N SER A 99 9.18 18.09 -3.60
CA SER A 99 8.12 18.56 -2.68
C SER A 99 6.76 17.99 -3.12
N ILE A 100 5.93 17.68 -2.13
CA ILE A 100 4.54 17.25 -2.28
C ILE A 100 3.55 18.39 -1.97
N ASP A 101 4.03 19.59 -1.65
CA ASP A 101 3.17 20.70 -1.23
C ASP A 101 2.19 21.10 -2.35
N GLY A 102 0.91 21.15 -2.03
CA GLY A 102 -0.16 21.47 -2.98
C GLY A 102 -0.38 20.41 -4.07
N ARG A 103 0.31 19.26 -4.01
CA ARG A 103 0.22 18.19 -5.01
C ARG A 103 -0.77 17.10 -4.60
N THR A 104 -1.23 16.34 -5.58
CA THR A 104 -1.88 15.06 -5.36
C THR A 104 -0.82 13.99 -5.13
N VAL A 105 -0.87 13.32 -3.99
CA VAL A 105 -0.04 12.15 -3.69
C VAL A 105 -0.88 10.90 -3.83
N VAL A 106 -0.46 9.98 -4.69
CA VAL A 106 -1.07 8.64 -4.80
C VAL A 106 -0.16 7.65 -4.07
N LEU A 107 -0.58 7.22 -2.88
CA LEU A 107 0.04 6.11 -2.15
C LEU A 107 -0.21 4.80 -2.89
N VAL A 108 0.84 4.03 -3.11
CA VAL A 108 0.78 2.74 -3.82
C VAL A 108 1.25 1.63 -2.89
N ASP A 109 0.37 0.66 -2.63
CA ASP A 109 0.69 -0.56 -1.86
C ASP A 109 0.19 -1.80 -2.59
N ASP A 110 0.73 -2.97 -2.27
CA ASP A 110 0.32 -4.20 -2.91
C ASP A 110 -0.97 -4.77 -2.29
N VAL A 111 -1.13 -4.66 -0.96
CA VAL A 111 -2.28 -5.21 -0.24
C VAL A 111 -2.81 -4.25 0.83
N LEU A 112 -4.09 -3.88 0.72
CA LEU A 112 -4.83 -3.23 1.80
C LEU A 112 -5.49 -4.27 2.72
N PHE A 113 -5.18 -4.19 4.01
CA PHE A 113 -5.70 -5.09 5.04
C PHE A 113 -6.29 -4.31 6.23
N THR A 114 -5.65 -4.26 7.40
CA THR A 114 -6.20 -3.56 8.58
C THR A 114 -6.24 -2.03 8.43
N GLY A 115 -5.41 -1.48 7.55
CA GLY A 115 -5.25 -0.03 7.32
C GLY A 115 -4.09 0.62 8.09
N ARG A 116 -3.48 -0.06 9.06
CA ARG A 116 -2.40 0.51 9.91
C ARG A 116 -1.17 0.95 9.13
N THR A 117 -0.79 0.17 8.11
CA THR A 117 0.28 0.53 7.16
C THR A 117 0.00 1.88 6.50
N VAL A 118 -1.21 2.05 5.97
CA VAL A 118 -1.59 3.29 5.29
C VAL A 118 -1.65 4.45 6.27
N ARG A 119 -2.18 4.25 7.49
CA ARG A 119 -2.16 5.27 8.56
C ARG A 119 -0.75 5.80 8.82
N ALA A 120 0.22 4.89 8.99
CA ALA A 120 1.61 5.28 9.21
C ALA A 120 2.21 6.02 8.00
N ALA A 121 1.87 5.61 6.77
CA ALA A 121 2.29 6.33 5.58
C ALA A 121 1.67 7.74 5.49
N LEU A 122 0.42 7.91 5.93
CA LEU A 122 -0.24 9.21 6.00
C LEU A 122 0.44 10.13 7.02
N ASP A 123 0.75 9.62 8.22
CA ASP A 123 1.48 10.39 9.24
C ASP A 123 2.82 10.89 8.68
N GLU A 124 3.61 9.99 8.08
CA GLU A 124 4.92 10.32 7.49
C GLU A 124 4.82 11.33 6.34
N LEU A 125 3.80 11.22 5.48
CA LEU A 125 3.57 12.21 4.41
C LEU A 125 3.21 13.59 4.96
N ILE A 126 2.44 13.66 6.05
CA ILE A 126 2.09 14.91 6.71
C ILE A 126 3.34 15.52 7.37
N ASP A 127 4.24 14.71 7.90
CA ASP A 127 5.51 15.21 8.43
C ASP A 127 6.42 15.71 7.29
N PHE A 128 6.37 15.08 6.11
CA PHE A 128 7.15 15.47 4.94
C PHE A 128 6.66 16.76 4.25
N GLY A 129 5.35 17.01 4.21
CA GLY A 129 4.80 18.17 3.51
C GLY A 129 3.28 18.36 3.64
N ARG A 130 2.72 19.18 2.76
CA ARG A 130 1.30 19.58 2.76
C ARG A 130 0.65 19.28 1.40
N PRO A 131 0.39 18.00 1.08
CA PRO A 131 -0.30 17.65 -0.16
C PRO A 131 -1.72 18.21 -0.19
N ALA A 132 -2.18 18.62 -1.37
CA ALA A 132 -3.57 19.05 -1.57
C ALA A 132 -4.54 17.88 -1.44
N ARG A 133 -4.09 16.67 -1.81
CA ARG A 133 -4.87 15.45 -1.75
C ARG A 133 -3.97 14.25 -1.57
N ILE A 134 -4.41 13.27 -0.78
CA ILE A 134 -3.78 11.95 -0.71
C ILE A 134 -4.79 10.89 -1.12
N GLU A 135 -4.41 10.05 -2.07
CA GLU A 135 -5.20 8.91 -2.54
C GLU A 135 -4.46 7.61 -2.27
N LEU A 136 -5.20 6.51 -2.24
CA LEU A 136 -4.64 5.17 -2.07
C LEU A 136 -4.99 4.30 -3.29
N ALA A 137 -3.96 3.73 -3.90
CA ALA A 137 -4.03 2.73 -4.94
C ALA A 137 -3.45 1.41 -4.45
N VAL A 138 -4.24 0.34 -4.50
CA VAL A 138 -3.77 -1.00 -4.12
C VAL A 138 -4.17 -2.05 -5.14
N LEU A 139 -3.35 -3.10 -5.27
CA LEU A 139 -3.73 -4.24 -6.09
C LEU A 139 -4.85 -5.03 -5.40
N VAL A 140 -4.62 -5.48 -4.17
CA VAL A 140 -5.56 -6.37 -3.48
C VAL A 140 -6.10 -5.73 -2.22
N ASP A 141 -7.41 -5.84 -2.03
CA ASP A 141 -8.09 -5.50 -0.79
C ASP A 141 -8.62 -6.78 -0.13
N ARG A 142 -8.08 -7.13 1.04
CA ARG A 142 -8.49 -8.32 1.79
C ARG A 142 -9.57 -8.05 2.85
N GLY A 143 -10.12 -6.84 2.88
CA GLY A 143 -11.07 -6.40 3.91
C GLY A 143 -10.45 -6.33 5.31
N HIS A 144 -11.27 -6.62 6.33
CA HIS A 144 -10.89 -6.63 7.75
C HIS A 144 -10.27 -5.33 8.25
N ARG A 145 -10.88 -4.22 7.86
CA ARG A 145 -10.49 -2.88 8.30
C ARG A 145 -10.59 -2.75 9.81
N GLU A 146 -9.55 -2.21 10.40
CA GLU A 146 -9.51 -1.71 11.78
C GLU A 146 -9.53 -0.18 11.81
N LEU A 147 -9.26 0.46 10.67
CA LEU A 147 -9.29 1.90 10.44
C LEU A 147 -10.21 2.21 9.25
N PRO A 148 -10.88 3.37 9.22
CA PRO A 148 -11.80 3.77 8.15
C PRO A 148 -11.04 4.21 6.88
N ILE A 149 -10.19 3.34 6.36
CA ILE A 149 -9.30 3.59 5.20
C ILE A 149 -9.76 2.73 4.03
N HIS A 150 -9.97 3.39 2.89
CA HIS A 150 -10.40 2.76 1.65
C HIS A 150 -9.45 3.15 0.52
N ALA A 151 -9.19 2.20 -0.38
CA ALA A 151 -8.49 2.49 -1.63
C ALA A 151 -9.47 3.11 -2.62
N VAL A 152 -9.01 4.17 -3.29
CA VAL A 152 -9.73 4.81 -4.41
C VAL A 152 -9.57 3.97 -5.67
N LEU A 153 -8.36 3.41 -5.84
CA LEU A 153 -8.01 2.57 -6.97
C LEU A 153 -7.73 1.16 -6.44
N LEU A 154 -8.47 0.19 -6.96
CA LEU A 154 -8.45 -1.18 -6.47
C LEU A 154 -8.58 -2.16 -7.64
N LEU A 155 -7.69 -3.15 -7.71
CA LEU A 155 -7.87 -4.26 -8.64
C LEU A 155 -8.94 -5.23 -8.15
N GLU A 156 -8.74 -5.84 -6.98
CA GLU A 156 -9.56 -6.97 -6.56
C GLU A 156 -9.84 -6.98 -5.07
N ARG A 157 -11.10 -7.22 -4.70
CA ARG A 157 -11.48 -7.57 -3.33
C ARG A 157 -11.46 -9.07 -3.15
N VAL A 158 -10.66 -9.54 -2.20
CA VAL A 158 -10.61 -10.95 -1.82
C VAL A 158 -11.29 -11.12 -0.46
N ALA A 159 -12.41 -11.84 -0.45
CA ALA A 159 -13.08 -12.21 0.78
C ALA A 159 -12.38 -13.43 1.41
N GLY A 160 -11.76 -13.23 2.58
CA GLY A 160 -11.12 -14.29 3.34
C GLY A 160 -11.63 -14.33 4.79
N PRO A 161 -11.53 -15.49 5.49
CA PRO A 161 -11.85 -15.56 6.92
C PRO A 161 -10.95 -14.59 7.71
N ARG A 162 -11.49 -14.00 8.78
CA ARG A 162 -10.70 -13.15 9.71
C ARG A 162 -9.49 -13.96 10.21
N PRO A 163 -8.25 -13.45 10.13
CA PRO A 163 -7.14 -14.10 10.80
C PRO A 163 -7.42 -14.15 12.31
N ARG A 164 -7.11 -15.29 12.93
CA ARG A 164 -7.31 -15.47 14.36
C ARG A 164 -6.43 -14.48 15.12
N THR A 165 -7.03 -13.68 15.99
CA THR A 165 -6.30 -12.82 16.92
C THR A 165 -5.38 -13.70 17.79
N PRO A 166 -4.08 -13.41 17.91
CA PRO A 166 -3.23 -14.14 18.84
C PRO A 166 -3.81 -14.00 20.25
N ALA A 167 -4.08 -15.12 20.91
CA ALA A 167 -4.63 -15.13 22.25
C ALA A 167 -3.70 -14.33 23.17
N ARG A 168 -4.20 -13.21 23.72
CA ARG A 168 -3.48 -12.46 24.76
C ARG A 168 -3.15 -13.45 25.88
N LYS A 169 -1.86 -13.76 26.07
CA LYS A 169 -1.40 -14.50 27.26
C LYS A 169 -1.82 -13.67 28.47
N ARG A 170 -2.86 -14.12 29.18
CA ARG A 170 -3.28 -13.54 30.45
C ARG A 170 -2.06 -13.55 31.37
N ARG A 171 -1.47 -12.38 31.64
CA ARG A 171 -0.50 -12.21 32.71
C ARG A 171 -1.21 -12.61 34.00
N ARG A 172 -0.85 -13.76 34.56
CA ARG A 172 -1.23 -14.13 35.93
C ARG A 172 -0.57 -13.07 36.82
N ARG A 173 -1.39 -12.17 37.38
CA ARG A 173 -0.95 -11.36 38.53
C ARG A 173 -0.72 -12.34 39.67
N ARG A 174 0.50 -12.37 40.18
CA ARG A 174 0.82 -12.91 41.50
C ARG A 174 0.37 -11.92 42.55
#